data_AF-A0A7K2T810-F1
#
_entry.id   AF-A0A7K2T810-F1
#
_cell.length_a   1.000
_cell.length_b   1.000
_cell.length_c   1.000
_cell.angle_alpha   90.00
_cell.angle_beta   90.00
_cell.angle_gamma   90.00
#
_symmetry.space_group_name_H-M   'P 1'
#
loop_
_entity.id
_entity.type
_entity.pdbx_description
1 polymer ?
#
loop_
_entity_poly.entity_id
_entity_poly.type
_entity_poly.pdbx_seq_one_letter_code
_entity_poly.pdbx_strand_id
1 'polypeptide(L)'
;MSHTPQRNPRAEKAGKKILLFGCLPVFILLVALIALGSALDGDDDKADTKPAAKAPPYKVTQQDDDGNQRTVRVEVDSTTGLRQVFDDVAAKLTDEAGWFVQINCSTGGTEKVDNRLANGRKAVGRIGAATTGLKDGDIEFATVDGRSCPAAT
;
A
#
# COMPACT_ATOMS: atom_id res chain seq x y z
N MET A 1 -36.29 -32.63 -34.90
CA MET A 1 -35.76 -31.30 -35.27
C MET A 1 -34.81 -30.90 -34.16
N SER A 2 -33.53 -31.17 -34.35
CA SER A 2 -32.53 -31.12 -33.27
C SER A 2 -31.72 -29.82 -33.39
N HIS A 3 -31.74 -29.01 -32.33
CA HIS A 3 -31.04 -27.73 -32.26
C HIS A 3 -29.51 -27.92 -32.22
N THR A 4 -28.82 -27.23 -33.13
CA THR A 4 -27.37 -27.10 -33.19
C THR A 4 -26.88 -26.08 -32.16
N PRO A 5 -25.83 -26.36 -31.35
CA PRO A 5 -25.23 -25.35 -30.49
C PRO A 5 -24.26 -24.46 -31.29
N GLN A 6 -24.49 -23.15 -31.27
CA GLN A 6 -23.55 -22.15 -31.79
C GLN A 6 -22.31 -22.05 -30.88
N ARG A 7 -21.13 -22.36 -31.43
CA ARG A 7 -19.84 -22.01 -30.82
C ARG A 7 -19.50 -20.56 -31.16
N ASN A 8 -19.35 -19.72 -30.13
CA ASN A 8 -18.81 -18.38 -30.25
C ASN A 8 -17.29 -18.42 -30.43
N PRO A 9 -16.70 -17.76 -31.44
CA PRO A 9 -15.25 -17.64 -31.56
C PRO A 9 -14.70 -16.60 -30.56
N ARG A 10 -13.84 -17.07 -29.64
CA ARG A 10 -13.08 -16.24 -28.69
C ARG A 10 -11.96 -15.55 -29.47
N ALA A 11 -11.98 -14.22 -29.51
CA ALA A 11 -10.95 -13.41 -30.15
C ALA A 11 -9.62 -13.54 -29.40
N GLU A 12 -8.63 -14.17 -30.04
CA GLU A 12 -7.22 -14.08 -29.66
C GLU A 12 -6.64 -12.76 -30.19
N LYS A 13 -6.17 -11.89 -29.29
CA LYS A 13 -5.27 -10.79 -29.67
C LYS A 13 -3.86 -11.11 -29.19
N ALA A 14 -3.14 -11.85 -30.04
CA ALA A 14 -1.69 -11.89 -30.05
C ALA A 14 -1.18 -10.80 -31.02
N GLY A 15 -0.25 -9.95 -30.58
CA GLY A 15 0.25 -8.87 -31.44
C GLY A 15 1.28 -7.95 -30.80
N LYS A 16 2.41 -8.53 -30.41
CA LYS A 16 3.63 -7.82 -30.02
C LYS A 16 4.29 -7.19 -31.25
N LYS A 17 4.47 -5.87 -31.29
CA LYS A 17 5.46 -5.20 -32.16
C LYS A 17 6.12 -4.01 -31.46
N ILE A 18 7.41 -3.93 -31.73
CA ILE A 18 8.48 -3.20 -31.09
C ILE A 18 8.97 -2.11 -32.08
N LEU A 19 9.59 -1.05 -31.53
CA LEU A 19 10.54 -0.09 -32.15
C LEU A 19 10.01 0.99 -33.11
N LEU A 20 10.32 2.25 -32.79
CA LEU A 20 11.35 3.11 -33.44
C LEU A 20 11.34 4.50 -32.77
N PHE A 21 12.37 4.84 -31.99
CA PHE A 21 13.44 5.78 -32.36
C PHE A 21 12.95 7.16 -32.83
N GLY A 22 12.89 8.10 -31.88
CA GLY A 22 12.77 9.54 -32.13
C GLY A 22 13.79 10.28 -31.28
N CYS A 23 14.84 10.75 -31.94
CA CYS A 23 16.02 11.45 -31.43
C CYS A 23 15.67 12.83 -30.85
N LEU A 24 16.14 13.15 -29.63
CA LEU A 24 16.66 14.48 -29.31
C LEU A 24 17.45 14.46 -27.98
N PRO A 25 18.76 14.78 -28.00
CA PRO A 25 19.61 14.83 -26.82
C PRO A 25 19.52 16.20 -26.15
N VAL A 26 19.16 16.25 -24.88
CA VAL A 26 19.41 17.44 -24.03
C VAL A 26 20.18 16.98 -22.80
N PHE A 27 21.48 16.83 -23.01
CA PHE A 27 22.48 16.93 -21.96
C PHE A 27 22.54 18.40 -21.55
N ILE A 28 21.97 18.78 -20.40
CA ILE A 28 22.48 19.92 -19.63
C ILE A 28 22.54 19.50 -18.16
N LEU A 29 23.78 19.27 -17.76
CA LEU A 29 24.31 19.25 -16.41
C LEU A 29 23.97 20.57 -15.70
N LEU A 30 23.33 20.53 -14.51
CA LEU A 30 23.54 21.58 -13.52
C LEU A 30 23.50 20.98 -12.11
N VAL A 31 24.70 20.81 -11.55
CA VAL A 31 24.96 20.64 -10.13
C VAL A 31 24.81 22.01 -9.48
N ALA A 32 23.96 22.14 -8.45
CA ALA A 32 24.09 23.19 -7.44
C ALA A 32 23.38 22.79 -6.14
N LEU A 33 24.19 22.39 -5.16
CA LEU A 33 23.88 22.51 -3.73
C LEU A 33 23.42 23.94 -3.43
N ILE A 34 22.21 24.10 -2.91
CA ILE A 34 21.83 25.29 -2.13
C ILE A 34 21.26 24.80 -0.81
N ALA A 35 22.17 24.58 0.14
CA ALA A 35 21.88 24.92 1.52
C ALA A 35 22.02 26.44 1.62
N LEU A 36 20.93 27.15 1.95
CA LEU A 36 20.90 28.36 2.77
C LEU A 36 19.43 28.75 2.95
N GLY A 37 18.95 28.69 4.19
CA GLY A 37 17.67 29.27 4.57
C GLY A 37 17.72 30.80 4.57
N SER A 38 16.55 31.43 4.38
CA SER A 38 16.19 32.73 4.96
C SER A 38 14.69 32.96 4.79
N ALA A 39 14.05 33.12 5.96
CA ALA A 39 12.87 33.92 6.28
C ALA A 39 11.93 34.36 5.14
N LEU A 40 10.73 33.77 5.13
CA LEU A 40 9.51 34.52 4.87
C LEU A 40 8.57 34.27 6.06
N ASP A 41 8.32 35.36 6.78
CA ASP A 41 7.39 35.49 7.90
C ASP A 41 5.97 35.37 7.35
N GLY A 42 5.24 34.36 7.84
CA GLY A 42 3.87 34.03 7.48
C GLY A 42 3.31 33.06 8.50
N ASP A 43 2.47 33.60 9.38
CA ASP A 43 1.78 32.97 10.51
C ASP A 43 1.04 31.68 10.14
N ASP A 44 0.99 30.76 11.10
CA ASP A 44 0.14 29.56 11.21
C ASP A 44 0.36 28.39 10.24
N ASP A 45 1.30 27.51 10.59
CA ASP A 45 1.00 26.13 11.02
C ASP A 45 2.34 25.43 11.23
N LYS A 46 2.77 25.31 12.49
CA LYS A 46 3.89 24.43 12.84
C LYS A 46 3.45 22.99 12.62
N ALA A 47 3.62 22.51 11.40
CA ALA A 47 3.82 21.09 11.16
C ALA A 47 5.07 20.70 11.95
N ASP A 48 4.85 20.26 13.20
CA ASP A 48 5.84 19.62 14.03
C ASP A 48 6.59 18.60 13.17
N THR A 49 7.78 18.98 12.71
CA THR A 49 8.71 18.07 12.04
C THR A 49 9.36 17.23 13.13
N LYS A 50 8.52 16.61 13.97
CA LYS A 50 8.92 15.54 14.86
C LYS A 50 9.44 14.44 13.94
N PRO A 51 10.70 13.99 14.09
CA PRO A 51 11.17 12.82 13.38
C PRO A 51 10.12 11.72 13.53
N ALA A 52 9.58 11.24 12.40
CA ALA A 52 8.62 10.15 12.43
C ALA A 52 9.24 9.03 13.27
N ALA A 53 8.58 8.70 14.39
CA ALA A 53 9.09 7.67 15.28
C ALA A 53 9.29 6.41 14.44
N LYS A 54 10.50 5.87 14.43
CA LYS A 54 10.83 4.68 13.64
C LYS A 54 9.83 3.57 13.99
N ALA A 55 9.16 3.03 12.98
CA ALA A 55 8.22 1.93 13.18
C ALA A 55 8.92 0.74 13.87
N PRO A 56 8.23 0.02 14.77
CA PRO A 56 8.73 -1.25 15.30
C PRO A 56 9.08 -2.23 14.16
N PRO A 57 9.97 -3.21 14.39
CA PRO A 57 10.24 -4.26 13.41
C PRO A 57 8.98 -5.03 13.02
N TYR A 58 8.85 -5.33 11.74
CA TYR A 58 7.76 -6.13 11.18
C TYR A 58 8.23 -6.85 9.91
N LYS A 59 7.45 -7.83 9.46
CA LYS A 59 7.71 -8.58 8.22
C LYS A 59 6.48 -8.55 7.32
N VAL A 60 6.63 -8.16 6.05
CA VAL A 60 5.58 -8.37 5.04
C VAL A 60 5.65 -9.82 4.60
N THR A 61 4.57 -10.58 4.78
CA THR A 61 4.50 -11.99 4.38
C THR A 61 3.69 -12.23 3.12
N GLN A 62 2.81 -11.29 2.78
CA GLN A 62 2.08 -11.29 1.53
C GLN A 62 1.82 -9.84 1.09
N GLN A 63 1.90 -9.61 -0.21
CA GLN A 63 1.42 -8.40 -0.83
C GLN A 63 0.90 -8.76 -2.23
N ASP A 64 -0.38 -8.50 -2.46
CA ASP A 64 -0.96 -8.64 -3.79
C ASP A 64 -0.39 -7.54 -4.72
N ASP A 65 -0.02 -7.90 -5.94
CA ASP A 65 0.61 -7.03 -6.94
C ASP A 65 -0.33 -6.65 -8.09
N ASP A 66 -1.50 -7.30 -8.18
CA ASP A 66 -2.51 -7.04 -9.19
C ASP A 66 -3.89 -6.71 -8.62
N GLY A 67 -4.81 -6.32 -9.51
CA GLY A 67 -6.18 -6.01 -9.14
C GLY A 67 -6.38 -4.62 -8.53
N ASN A 68 -7.65 -4.23 -8.45
CA ASN A 68 -8.08 -2.94 -7.90
C ASN A 68 -8.18 -2.94 -6.37
N GLN A 69 -8.33 -4.13 -5.78
CA GLN A 69 -8.32 -4.36 -4.34
C GLN A 69 -7.13 -5.26 -4.03
N ARG A 70 -6.24 -4.81 -3.15
CA ARG A 70 -4.99 -5.50 -2.82
C ARG A 70 -4.83 -5.67 -1.32
N THR A 71 -4.39 -6.85 -0.91
CA THR A 71 -4.12 -7.17 0.49
C THR A 71 -2.64 -7.16 0.77
N VAL A 72 -2.26 -6.60 1.93
CA VAL A 72 -0.89 -6.69 2.47
C VAL A 72 -0.96 -7.34 3.83
N ARG A 73 -0.34 -8.51 4.00
CA ARG A 73 -0.21 -9.17 5.30
C ARG A 73 1.15 -8.86 5.92
N VAL A 74 1.09 -8.44 7.17
CA VAL A 74 2.22 -8.01 7.97
C VAL A 74 2.23 -8.83 9.25
N GLU A 75 3.39 -9.33 9.63
CA GLU A 75 3.63 -10.00 10.91
C GLU A 75 4.45 -9.10 11.84
N VAL A 76 4.06 -9.09 13.10
CA VAL A 76 4.75 -8.42 14.20
C VAL A 76 4.87 -9.35 15.41
N ASP A 77 5.83 -9.07 16.28
CA ASP A 77 6.06 -9.86 17.49
C ASP A 77 5.39 -9.27 18.75
N SER A 78 4.73 -8.11 18.64
CA SER A 78 4.05 -7.46 19.77
C SER A 78 2.84 -6.61 19.33
N THR A 79 1.98 -6.27 20.27
CA THR A 79 0.87 -5.30 20.08
C THR A 79 1.31 -3.84 20.21
N THR A 80 2.59 -3.58 20.47
CA THR A 80 3.10 -2.22 20.64
C THR A 80 3.37 -1.59 19.28
N GLY A 81 2.86 -0.37 19.08
CA GLY A 81 3.19 0.44 17.90
C GLY A 81 2.55 -0.03 16.59
N LEU A 82 1.41 -0.74 16.66
CA LEU A 82 0.70 -1.24 15.47
C LEU A 82 0.32 -0.13 14.49
N ARG A 83 -0.01 1.06 15.00
CA ARG A 83 -0.31 2.23 14.17
C ARG A 83 0.92 2.67 13.37
N GLN A 84 2.09 2.73 14.01
CA GLN A 84 3.35 3.09 13.35
C GLN A 84 3.75 2.07 12.29
N VAL A 85 3.52 0.77 12.54
CA VAL A 85 3.72 -0.27 11.52
C VAL A 85 2.77 -0.06 10.34
N PHE A 86 1.48 0.21 10.61
CA PHE A 86 0.52 0.51 9.55
C PHE A 86 0.93 1.75 8.73
N ASP A 87 1.28 2.86 9.38
CA ASP A 87 1.65 4.10 8.71
C ASP A 87 2.91 3.90 7.83
N ASP A 88 3.91 3.17 8.30
CA ASP A 88 5.12 2.86 7.53
C ASP A 88 4.84 1.95 6.33
N VAL A 89 3.96 0.96 6.47
CA VAL A 89 3.51 0.11 5.36
C VAL A 89 2.70 0.94 4.37
N ALA A 90 1.71 1.69 4.84
CA ALA A 90 0.84 2.54 4.02
C ALA A 90 1.64 3.57 3.22
N ALA A 91 2.69 4.17 3.79
CA ALA A 91 3.57 5.10 3.09
C ALA A 91 4.24 4.48 1.85
N LYS A 92 4.47 3.17 1.84
CA LYS A 92 5.12 2.43 0.73
C LYS A 92 4.13 1.99 -0.37
N LEU A 93 2.82 2.07 -0.11
CA LEU A 93 1.78 1.67 -1.05
C LEU A 93 1.41 2.85 -1.94
N THR A 94 2.08 2.98 -3.09
CA THR A 94 1.93 4.13 -4.01
C THR A 94 1.16 3.82 -5.29
N ASP A 95 0.94 2.54 -5.60
CA ASP A 95 0.19 2.19 -6.81
C ASP A 95 -1.31 2.41 -6.62
N GLU A 96 -1.97 2.83 -7.69
CA GLU A 96 -3.41 3.06 -7.73
C GLU A 96 -4.19 1.76 -7.46
N ALA A 97 -4.71 1.64 -6.25
CA ALA A 97 -5.52 0.53 -5.77
C ALA A 97 -6.16 0.87 -4.41
N GLY A 98 -7.15 0.08 -4.02
CA GLY A 98 -7.65 0.02 -2.65
C GLY A 98 -6.84 -1.00 -1.87
N TRP A 99 -6.04 -0.52 -0.92
CA TRP A 99 -5.14 -1.35 -0.13
C TRP A 99 -5.78 -1.73 1.20
N PHE A 100 -5.74 -3.02 1.54
CA PHE A 100 -6.21 -3.58 2.80
C PHE A 100 -5.01 -4.18 3.54
N VAL A 101 -4.55 -3.48 4.57
CA VAL A 101 -3.41 -3.89 5.37
C VAL A 101 -3.89 -4.71 6.56
N GLN A 102 -3.25 -5.84 6.74
CA GLN A 102 -3.61 -6.90 7.65
C GLN A 102 -2.41 -7.15 8.57
N ILE A 103 -2.44 -6.66 9.82
CA ILE A 103 -1.37 -6.89 10.81
C ILE A 103 -1.72 -8.07 11.70
N ASN A 104 -0.87 -9.09 11.71
CA ASN A 104 -0.99 -10.35 12.44
C ASN A 104 0.15 -10.49 13.46
N CYS A 105 -0.10 -11.26 14.51
CA CYS A 105 0.96 -11.74 15.38
C CYS A 105 1.73 -12.88 14.71
N SER A 106 3.06 -12.83 14.74
CA SER A 106 3.96 -13.84 14.15
C SER A 106 3.83 -15.22 14.80
N THR A 107 3.52 -15.29 16.09
CA THR A 107 3.44 -16.54 16.85
C THR A 107 2.02 -17.11 16.93
N GLY A 108 1.08 -16.58 16.13
CA GLY A 108 -0.34 -16.89 16.21
C GLY A 108 -0.90 -17.51 14.95
N GLY A 109 -0.70 -18.82 14.81
CA GLY A 109 -1.51 -19.69 13.97
C GLY A 109 -0.79 -20.36 12.82
N THR A 110 -1.13 -21.63 12.60
CA THR A 110 -0.93 -22.30 11.30
C THR A 110 -1.61 -21.48 10.19
N GLU A 111 -1.31 -21.72 8.91
CA GLU A 111 -1.88 -21.00 7.73
C GLU A 111 -3.42 -20.80 7.71
N LYS A 112 -4.14 -21.43 8.65
CA LYS A 112 -5.60 -21.40 8.82
C LYS A 112 -6.13 -20.44 9.89
N VAL A 113 -5.30 -19.93 10.83
CA VAL A 113 -5.78 -19.08 11.94
C VAL A 113 -4.88 -17.86 12.14
N ASP A 114 -5.00 -16.86 11.28
CA ASP A 114 -4.32 -15.57 11.45
C ASP A 114 -4.73 -14.92 12.79
N ASN A 115 -3.79 -14.76 13.76
CA ASN A 115 -4.01 -13.93 14.94
C ASN A 115 -3.96 -12.44 14.58
N ARG A 116 -5.02 -11.96 13.91
CA ARG A 116 -5.23 -10.55 13.53
C ARG A 116 -5.17 -9.64 14.75
N LEU A 117 -4.29 -8.64 14.69
CA LEU A 117 -4.11 -7.60 15.72
C LEU A 117 -4.70 -6.25 15.28
N ALA A 118 -4.61 -5.93 13.99
CA ALA A 118 -5.16 -4.70 13.44
C ALA A 118 -5.44 -4.83 11.94
N ASN A 119 -6.39 -4.02 11.47
CA ASN A 119 -6.67 -3.83 10.06
C ASN A 119 -6.47 -2.35 9.71
N GLY A 120 -6.06 -2.09 8.48
CA GLY A 120 -6.03 -0.75 7.94
C GLY A 120 -6.42 -0.73 6.48
N ARG A 121 -6.83 0.44 6.01
CA ARG A 121 -7.19 0.71 4.63
C ARG A 121 -6.42 1.93 4.14
N LYS A 122 -5.99 1.91 2.89
CA LYS A 122 -5.46 3.08 2.18
C LYS A 122 -6.09 3.19 0.80
N ALA A 123 -6.59 4.36 0.47
CA ALA A 123 -7.00 4.70 -0.88
C ALA A 123 -5.86 5.37 -1.63
N VAL A 124 -5.51 4.82 -2.80
CA VAL A 124 -4.59 5.47 -3.74
C VAL A 124 -5.29 5.62 -5.08
N GLY A 125 -5.40 6.85 -5.55
CA GLY A 125 -6.09 7.22 -6.77
C GLY A 125 -7.61 7.03 -6.69
N ARG A 126 -8.26 7.21 -7.84
CA ARG A 126 -9.72 7.10 -7.96
C ARG A 126 -10.19 5.66 -7.77
N ILE A 127 -9.39 4.69 -8.22
CA ILE A 127 -9.66 3.27 -7.98
C ILE A 127 -9.62 2.98 -6.48
N GLY A 128 -8.59 3.42 -5.77
CA GLY A 128 -8.49 3.21 -4.33
C GLY A 128 -9.62 3.82 -3.54
N ALA A 129 -10.03 5.05 -3.89
CA ALA A 129 -11.18 5.70 -3.29
C ALA A 129 -12.47 4.89 -3.51
N ALA A 130 -12.73 4.46 -4.74
CA ALA A 130 -13.93 3.68 -5.08
C ALA A 130 -13.96 2.30 -4.38
N THR A 131 -12.80 1.65 -4.26
CA THR A 131 -12.69 0.31 -3.66
C THR A 131 -12.82 0.34 -2.14
N THR A 132 -12.23 1.33 -1.47
CA THR A 132 -12.19 1.38 0.00
C THR A 132 -13.35 2.17 0.60
N GLY A 133 -13.99 3.04 -0.18
CA GLY A 133 -14.96 4.03 0.30
C GLY A 133 -14.32 5.25 0.98
N LEU A 134 -13.00 5.36 0.99
CA LEU A 134 -12.26 6.53 1.49
C LEU A 134 -12.05 7.56 0.37
N LYS A 135 -11.57 8.77 0.70
CA LYS A 135 -11.09 9.71 -0.32
C LYS A 135 -9.69 9.31 -0.79
N ASP A 136 -9.29 9.79 -1.95
CA ASP A 136 -7.92 9.57 -2.45
C ASP A 136 -6.88 10.10 -1.43
N GLY A 137 -5.89 9.26 -1.12
CA GLY A 137 -4.84 9.54 -0.14
C GLY A 137 -5.21 9.24 1.31
N ASP A 138 -6.50 9.06 1.62
CA ASP A 138 -6.94 8.79 2.99
C ASP A 138 -6.54 7.38 3.46
N ILE A 139 -6.35 7.28 4.77
CA ILE A 139 -6.08 6.04 5.48
C ILE A 139 -7.07 5.86 6.63
N GLU A 140 -7.42 4.60 6.92
CA GLU A 140 -8.17 4.22 8.10
C GLU A 140 -7.44 3.08 8.82
N PHE A 141 -7.46 3.10 10.15
CA PHE A 141 -6.79 2.09 10.98
C PHE A 141 -7.65 1.73 12.18
N ALA A 142 -7.77 0.42 12.44
CA ALA A 142 -8.49 -0.11 13.60
C ALA A 142 -7.73 -1.29 14.20
N THR A 143 -7.52 -1.26 15.51
CA THR A 143 -7.05 -2.41 16.28
C THR A 143 -8.18 -3.40 16.52
N VAL A 144 -7.84 -4.67 16.66
CA VAL A 144 -8.78 -5.72 17.09
C VAL A 144 -8.63 -5.92 18.59
N ASP A 145 -9.68 -5.62 19.33
CA ASP A 145 -9.69 -5.69 20.79
C ASP A 145 -9.56 -7.13 21.31
N GLY A 146 -8.97 -7.27 22.50
CA GLY A 146 -8.83 -8.57 23.18
C GLY A 146 -7.80 -9.51 22.56
N ARG A 147 -6.97 -9.03 21.62
CA ARG A 147 -5.92 -9.83 20.98
C ARG A 147 -4.58 -9.60 21.67
N SER A 148 -3.80 -10.67 21.82
CA SER A 148 -2.45 -10.64 22.40
C SER A 148 -1.42 -11.03 21.36
N CYS A 149 -0.19 -10.55 21.54
CA CYS A 149 0.98 -11.06 20.83
C CYS A 149 2.14 -11.19 21.82
N PRO A 150 2.67 -12.40 22.10
CA PRO A 150 2.34 -13.69 21.49
C PRO A 150 0.86 -14.09 21.57
N ALA A 151 0.38 -14.81 20.56
CA ALA A 151 -0.99 -15.34 20.57
C ALA A 151 -1.19 -16.25 21.78
N ALA A 152 -2.28 -16.06 22.52
CA ALA A 152 -2.67 -17.00 23.57
C ALA A 152 -2.96 -18.37 22.93
N THR A 153 -2.28 -19.41 23.41
CA THR A 153 -2.53 -20.82 23.08
C THR A 153 -3.77 -21.33 23.78
#